data_AF-A0A1C6E537-F1
#
_entry.id   AF-A0A1C6E537-F1
#
_cell.length_a   1.000
_cell.length_b   1.000
_cell.length_c   1.000
_cell.angle_alpha   90.00
_cell.angle_beta   90.00
_cell.angle_gamma   90.00
#
_symmetry.space_group_name_H-M   'P 1'
#
loop_
_entity.id
_entity.type
_entity.pdbx_description
1 polymer ?
#
loop_
_entity_poly.entity_id
_entity_poly.type
_entity_poly.pdbx_seq_one_letter_code
_entity_poly.pdbx_strand_id
1 'polypeptide(L)'
;MIDFEGYYLVPPDQVAYIETRRGGGDAQYGLFLGLSGGKELGVWYRTEEARKAAYTKLARQVEIGKRQDREDILYRLRLIEACINKTDKRTLRIWKQLQQLLHLESEETE
;
A
#
# COMPACT_ATOMS: atom_id res chain seq x y z
N MET A 1 -3.33 5.85 -6.69
CA MET A 1 -4.18 7.04 -6.88
C MET A 1 -5.64 6.61 -6.85
N ILE A 2 -6.49 7.34 -6.16
CA ILE A 2 -7.93 7.10 -6.11
C ILE A 2 -8.60 7.98 -7.16
N ASP A 3 -9.44 7.36 -7.97
CA ASP A 3 -10.30 8.04 -8.94
C ASP A 3 -11.69 8.23 -8.33
N PHE A 4 -12.04 9.49 -8.05
CA PHE A 4 -13.35 9.86 -7.55
C PHE A 4 -14.22 10.38 -8.69
N GLU A 5 -15.03 9.46 -9.23
CA GLU A 5 -16.03 9.69 -10.28
C GLU A 5 -15.48 10.32 -11.59
N GLY A 6 -14.18 10.16 -11.87
CA GLY A 6 -13.54 10.74 -13.06
C GLY A 6 -13.26 12.24 -12.98
N TYR A 7 -13.66 12.90 -11.89
CA TYR A 7 -13.46 14.34 -11.70
C TYR A 7 -12.20 14.65 -10.89
N TYR A 8 -11.85 13.76 -9.96
CA TYR A 8 -10.75 14.02 -9.02
C TYR A 8 -9.82 12.81 -8.89
N LEU A 9 -8.53 13.10 -8.89
CA LEU A 9 -7.48 12.14 -8.59
C LEU A 9 -6.85 12.50 -7.25
N VAL A 10 -7.01 11.61 -6.26
CA VAL A 10 -6.61 11.87 -4.88
C VAL A 10 -5.60 10.81 -4.41
N PRO A 11 -4.50 11.21 -3.75
CA PRO A 11 -3.61 10.26 -3.08
C PRO A 11 -4.32 9.52 -1.94
N PRO A 12 -4.16 8.19 -1.80
CA PRO A 12 -4.81 7.41 -0.74
C PRO A 12 -4.57 7.94 0.69
N ASP A 13 -3.38 8.47 0.95
CA ASP A 13 -2.97 8.94 2.28
C ASP A 13 -3.62 10.26 2.67
N GLN A 14 -4.09 11.00 1.67
CA GLN A 14 -4.83 12.24 1.88
C GLN A 14 -6.31 11.99 2.18
N VAL A 15 -6.80 10.74 2.08
CA VAL A 15 -8.18 10.41 2.40
C VAL A 15 -8.34 10.17 3.90
N ALA A 16 -9.12 11.04 4.54
CA ALA A 16 -9.46 10.95 5.96
C ALA A 16 -10.72 10.09 6.18
N TYR A 17 -11.81 10.38 5.46
CA TYR A 17 -13.07 9.66 5.60
C TYR A 17 -13.88 9.66 4.29
N ILE A 18 -14.84 8.73 4.21
CA ILE A 18 -15.90 8.72 3.19
C ILE A 18 -17.22 8.87 3.92
N GLU A 19 -18.06 9.79 3.47
CA GLU A 19 -19.36 10.07 4.08
C GLU A 19 -20.48 9.99 3.02
N THR A 20 -21.65 9.53 3.42
CA THR A 20 -22.85 9.60 2.59
C THR A 20 -23.86 10.53 3.22
N ARG A 21 -24.44 11.44 2.42
CA ARG A 21 -25.46 12.39 2.90
C ARG A 21 -26.76 12.22 2.12
N ARG A 22 -27.88 12.57 2.76
CA ARG A 22 -29.18 12.69 2.09
C ARG A 22 -29.53 14.16 1.93
N GLY A 23 -29.89 14.54 0.70
CA GLY A 23 -30.32 15.88 0.32
C GLY A 23 -31.79 15.87 -0.13
N GLY A 24 -32.27 17.04 -0.57
CA GLY A 24 -33.58 17.21 -1.20
C GLY A 24 -33.48 17.42 -2.72
N GLY A 25 -34.61 17.29 -3.43
CA GLY A 25 -34.69 17.50 -4.89
C GLY A 25 -34.47 16.25 -5.73
N ASP A 26 -34.00 16.41 -6.97
CA ASP A 26 -33.83 15.30 -7.94
C ASP A 26 -32.55 14.46 -7.73
N ALA A 27 -31.56 15.00 -7.00
CA ALA A 27 -30.32 14.30 -6.67
C ALA A 27 -30.16 14.23 -5.14
N GLN A 28 -30.78 13.22 -4.54
CA GLN A 28 -30.95 13.13 -3.09
C GLN A 28 -29.81 12.40 -2.38
N TYR A 29 -28.92 11.73 -3.11
CA TYR A 29 -27.93 10.83 -2.51
C TYR A 29 -26.53 11.37 -2.74
N GLY A 30 -25.91 11.95 -1.72
CA GLY A 30 -24.56 12.51 -1.79
C GLY A 30 -23.50 11.52 -1.33
N LEU A 31 -22.36 11.50 -2.01
CA LEU A 31 -21.13 10.82 -1.62
C LEU A 31 -20.03 11.87 -1.47
N PHE A 32 -19.40 11.90 -0.31
CA PHE A 32 -18.38 12.87 0.04
C PHE A 32 -17.09 12.18 0.47
N LEU A 33 -15.97 12.72 0.01
CA LEU A 33 -14.61 12.29 0.31
C LEU A 33 -13.93 13.42 1.08
N GLY A 34 -13.73 13.21 2.39
CA GLY A 34 -13.02 14.13 3.25
C GLY A 34 -11.52 13.93 3.14
N LEU A 35 -10.78 15.01 2.89
CA LEU A 35 -9.33 15.00 2.81
C LEU A 35 -8.70 15.45 4.14
N SER A 36 -7.51 14.93 4.45
CA SER A 36 -6.75 15.26 5.66
C SER A 36 -6.43 16.76 5.79
N GLY A 37 -6.42 17.49 4.67
CA GLY A 37 -6.27 18.96 4.65
C GLY A 37 -7.55 19.75 4.93
N GLY A 38 -8.63 19.10 5.38
CA GLY A 38 -9.91 19.75 5.69
C GLY A 38 -10.77 20.10 4.47
N LYS A 39 -10.29 19.82 3.25
CA LYS A 39 -11.09 19.94 2.02
C LYS A 39 -12.00 18.73 1.87
N GLU A 40 -13.20 18.95 1.35
CA GLU A 40 -14.18 17.90 1.09
C GLU A 40 -14.57 17.93 -0.40
N LEU A 41 -14.55 16.76 -1.03
CA LEU A 41 -14.99 16.57 -2.42
C LEU A 41 -16.31 15.81 -2.40
N GLY A 42 -17.30 16.25 -3.18
CA GLY A 42 -18.64 15.66 -3.14
C GLY A 42 -19.28 15.49 -4.51
N VAL A 43 -20.02 14.40 -4.69
CA VAL A 43 -20.84 14.12 -5.87
C VAL A 43 -22.23 13.70 -5.43
N TRP A 44 -23.24 14.19 -6.14
CA TRP A 44 -24.65 13.86 -5.90
C TRP A 44 -25.17 12.90 -6.97
N TYR A 45 -25.98 11.93 -6.54
CA TYR A 45 -26.60 10.91 -7.37
C TYR A 45 -28.11 11.00 -7.26
N ARG A 46 -28.78 10.64 -8.36
CA ARG A 46 -30.24 10.56 -8.44
C ARG A 46 -30.80 9.34 -7.71
N THR A 47 -30.08 8.21 -7.75
CA THR A 47 -30.52 6.95 -7.15
C THR A 47 -29.64 6.49 -6.00
N GLU A 48 -30.25 5.79 -5.04
CA GLU A 48 -29.58 5.22 -3.88
C GLU A 48 -28.57 4.15 -4.32
N GLU A 49 -28.92 3.33 -5.32
CA GLU A 49 -28.11 2.24 -5.83
C GLU A 49 -26.83 2.74 -6.49
N ALA A 50 -26.92 3.80 -7.31
CA ALA A 50 -25.75 4.37 -7.97
C ALA A 50 -24.74 4.88 -6.94
N ARG A 51 -25.22 5.60 -5.91
CA ARG A 51 -24.37 6.07 -4.80
C ARG A 51 -23.77 4.90 -3.98
N LYS A 52 -24.50 3.79 -3.78
CA LYS A 52 -23.96 2.59 -3.11
C LYS A 52 -22.89 1.88 -3.93
N ALA A 53 -23.07 1.77 -5.24
CA ALA A 53 -22.08 1.20 -6.14
C ALA A 53 -20.80 2.06 -6.15
N ALA A 54 -20.96 3.38 -6.27
CA ALA A 54 -19.86 4.35 -6.19
C ALA A 54 -19.12 4.28 -4.85
N TYR A 55 -19.84 4.24 -3.73
CA TYR A 55 -19.25 4.09 -2.41
C TYR A 55 -18.40 2.82 -2.31
N THR A 56 -18.94 1.67 -2.74
CA THR A 56 -18.22 0.39 -2.69
C THR A 56 -16.94 0.44 -3.53
N LYS A 57 -17.02 1.02 -4.73
CA LYS A 57 -15.86 1.22 -5.62
C LYS A 57 -14.81 2.11 -4.94
N LEU A 58 -15.23 3.24 -4.38
CA LEU A 58 -14.35 4.21 -3.73
C LEU A 58 -13.68 3.64 -2.47
N ALA A 59 -14.46 2.99 -1.60
CA ALA A 59 -13.95 2.37 -0.38
C ALA A 59 -12.89 1.30 -0.70
N ARG A 60 -13.13 0.47 -1.73
CA ARG A 60 -12.16 -0.52 -2.19
C ARG A 60 -10.87 0.12 -2.72
N GLN A 61 -10.98 1.21 -3.49
CA GLN A 61 -9.80 1.92 -3.98
C GLN A 61 -8.98 2.53 -2.83
N VAL A 62 -9.64 3.12 -1.83
CA VAL A 62 -8.97 3.66 -0.63
C VAL A 62 -8.24 2.55 0.13
N GLU A 63 -8.90 1.41 0.35
CA GLU A 63 -8.30 0.27 1.06
C GLU A 63 -7.07 -0.27 0.32
N ILE A 64 -7.19 -0.50 -1.00
CA ILE A 64 -6.07 -0.97 -1.82
C ILE A 64 -4.94 0.06 -1.82
N GLY A 65 -5.27 1.35 -2.02
CA GLY A 65 -4.29 2.42 -2.05
C GLY A 65 -3.50 2.52 -0.74
N LYS A 66 -4.16 2.46 0.42
CA LYS A 66 -3.49 2.50 1.72
C LYS A 66 -2.66 1.24 2.01
N ARG A 67 -3.01 0.09 1.43
CA ARG A 67 -2.22 -1.15 1.56
C ARG A 67 -1.00 -1.17 0.66
N GLN A 68 -1.10 -0.60 -0.54
CA GLN A 68 -0.07 -0.70 -1.57
C GLN A 68 1.29 -0.17 -1.09
N ASP A 69 1.31 0.95 -0.37
CA ASP A 69 2.54 1.52 0.17
C ASP A 69 3.19 0.60 1.22
N ARG A 70 2.39 0.01 2.10
CA ARG A 70 2.87 -0.97 3.08
C ARG A 70 3.43 -2.22 2.38
N GLU A 71 2.74 -2.70 1.37
CA GLU A 71 3.16 -3.88 0.61
C GLU A 71 4.46 -3.63 -0.16
N ASP A 72 4.63 -2.45 -0.77
CA ASP A 72 5.87 -2.08 -1.46
C ASP A 72 7.05 -1.98 -0.48
N ILE A 73 6.85 -1.37 0.69
CA ILE A 73 7.88 -1.31 1.74
C ILE A 73 8.27 -2.73 2.18
N LEU A 74 7.30 -3.59 2.49
CA LEU A 74 7.56 -4.97 2.90
C LEU A 74 8.27 -5.77 1.80
N TYR A 75 7.90 -5.57 0.54
CA TYR A 75 8.54 -6.21 -0.60
C TYR A 75 10.01 -5.82 -0.71
N ARG A 76 10.32 -4.52 -0.61
CA ARG A 76 11.71 -4.01 -0.62
C ARG A 76 12.53 -4.57 0.54
N LEU A 77 11.95 -4.65 1.75
CA LEU A 77 12.62 -5.23 2.91
C LEU A 77 12.97 -6.71 2.68
N ARG A 78 12.05 -7.50 2.10
CA ARG A 78 12.32 -8.91 1.75
C ARG A 78 13.44 -9.05 0.72
N LEU A 79 13.53 -8.14 -0.25
CA LEU A 79 14.63 -8.14 -1.23
C LEU A 79 15.97 -7.84 -0.58
N ILE A 80 16.02 -6.88 0.35
CA ILE A 80 17.22 -6.56 1.12
C ILE A 80 17.65 -7.76 1.96
N GLU A 81 16.72 -8.37 2.70
CA GLU A 81 16.97 -9.57 3.49
C GLU A 81 17.52 -10.72 2.63
N ALA A 82 16.92 -10.97 1.45
CA ALA A 82 17.41 -11.98 0.53
C ALA A 82 18.81 -11.67 0.00
N CYS A 83 19.14 -10.40 -0.24
CA CYS A 83 20.46 -9.96 -0.67
C CYS A 83 21.52 -10.17 0.43
N ILE A 84 21.21 -9.80 1.67
CA ILE A 84 22.07 -10.02 2.84
C ILE A 84 22.33 -11.52 3.01
N ASN A 85 21.27 -12.34 3.04
CA ASN A 85 21.39 -13.79 3.19
C ASN A 85 22.24 -14.44 2.08
N LYS A 86 22.15 -13.94 0.84
CA LYS A 86 23.02 -14.40 -0.26
C LYS A 86 24.47 -13.96 -0.06
N THR A 87 24.68 -12.73 0.40
CA THR A 87 26.01 -12.17 0.65
C THR A 87 26.70 -12.92 1.78
N ASP A 88 26.02 -13.15 2.90
CA ASP A 88 26.56 -13.92 4.03
C ASP A 88 26.96 -15.34 3.63
N LYS A 89 26.09 -16.04 2.86
CA LYS A 89 26.42 -17.36 2.32
C LYS A 89 27.63 -17.34 1.39
N ARG A 90 27.78 -16.30 0.57
CA ARG A 90 28.93 -16.13 -0.31
C ARG A 90 30.20 -15.83 0.49
N THR A 91 30.14 -14.93 1.47
CA THR A 91 31.25 -14.59 2.37
C THR A 91 31.73 -15.82 3.12
N LEU A 92 30.82 -16.61 3.71
CA LEU A 92 31.14 -17.88 4.36
C LEU A 92 31.81 -18.87 3.40
N ARG A 93 31.33 -18.96 2.15
CA ARG A 93 31.93 -19.82 1.14
C ARG A 93 33.36 -19.38 0.78
N ILE A 94 33.58 -18.08 0.59
CA ILE A 94 34.91 -17.50 0.33
C ILE A 94 35.83 -17.76 1.51
N TRP A 95 35.33 -17.58 2.74
CA TRP A 95 36.11 -17.81 3.96
C TRP A 95 36.57 -19.26 4.08
N LYS A 96 35.67 -20.23 3.83
CA LYS A 96 36.03 -21.66 3.77
C LYS A 96 37.05 -21.98 2.68
N GLN A 97 36.94 -21.37 1.50
CA GLN A 97 37.91 -21.53 0.41
C GLN A 97 39.29 -20.97 0.78
N LEU A 98 39.34 -19.80 1.42
CA LEU A 98 40.59 -19.21 1.91
C LEU A 98 41.23 -20.08 2.99
N GLN A 99 40.43 -20.62 3.92
CA GLN A 99 40.91 -21.52 4.96
C GLN A 99 41.55 -22.79 4.36
N GLN A 100 40.91 -23.38 3.34
CA GLN A 100 41.47 -24.52 2.60
C GLN A 100 42.78 -24.18 1.89
N LEU A 101 42.86 -23.02 1.24
CA LEU A 101 44.08 -22.56 0.55
C LEU A 101 45.23 -22.27 1.50
N LEU A 102 44.92 -21.81 2.72
CA LEU A 102 45.91 -21.47 3.74
C LEU A 102 46.31 -22.67 4.62
N HIS A 103 45.76 -23.87 4.36
CA HIS A 103 45.98 -25.07 5.16
C HIS A 103 45.74 -24.86 6.66
N LEU A 104 44.80 -23.97 7.00
CA LEU A 104 44.38 -23.74 8.38
C LEU A 104 43.44 -24.88 8.75
N GLU A 105 44.00 -25.97 9.29
CA GLU A 105 43.20 -27.02 9.91
C GLU A 105 42.28 -26.38 10.96
N SER A 106 40.97 -26.45 10.73
CA SER A 106 40.02 -26.14 11.80
C SER A 106 40.18 -27.22 12.84
N GLU A 107 40.90 -26.92 13.93
CA GLU A 107 40.62 -27.58 15.19
C GLU A 107 39.17 -27.22 15.55
N GLU A 108 38.23 -28.05 15.12
CA GLU A 108 36.90 -28.11 15.70
C GLU A 108 37.12 -28.56 17.15
N THR A 109 37.25 -27.60 18.07
CA THR A 109 37.19 -27.86 19.50
C THR A 109 35.81 -28.43 19.81
N GLU A 110 35.80 -29.72 20.18
CA GLU A 110 34.67 -30.50 20.71
C GLU A 110 33.96 -29.82 21.89
#